data_AF-A0A2J6SVK2-F1
#
_entry.id   AF-A0A2J6SVK2-F1
#
_cell.length_a   1.000
_cell.length_b   1.000
_cell.length_c   1.000
_cell.angle_alpha   90.00
_cell.angle_beta   90.00
_cell.angle_gamma   90.00
#
_symmetry.space_group_name_H-M   'P 1'
#
loop_
_entity.id
_entity.type
_entity.pdbx_description
1 polymer ?
#
loop_
_entity_poly.entity_id
_entity_poly.type
_entity_poly.pdbx_seq_one_letter_code
_entity_poly.pdbx_strand_id
1 'polypeptide(L)'
;NPVERVNRLGRDICQQILNRPFNKNLQDECQDAMHFLPDCDSENNVNAWFLYDFNVTGPLDKGQVSAIPHEVYHATRQGESW
;
A
#
# COMPACT_ATOMS: atom_id res chain seq x y z
N ASN A 1 -3.60 -14.20 7.84
CA ASN A 1 -4.38 -12.98 8.11
C ASN A 1 -4.05 -11.92 7.06
N PRO A 2 -4.94 -11.63 6.08
CA PRO A 2 -4.70 -10.63 5.03
C PRO A 2 -4.47 -9.20 5.54
N VAL A 3 -5.17 -8.80 6.61
CA VAL A 3 -5.04 -7.46 7.21
C VAL A 3 -3.65 -7.26 7.80
N GLU A 4 -3.11 -8.28 8.44
CA GLU A 4 -1.75 -8.23 8.99
C GLU A 4 -0.68 -8.15 7.89
N ARG A 5 -0.90 -8.87 6.78
CA ARG A 5 0.00 -8.86 5.62
C ARG A 5 0.09 -7.48 4.97
N VAL A 6 -1.04 -6.81 4.73
CA VAL A 6 -1.04 -5.46 4.14
C VAL A 6 -0.38 -4.43 5.07
N ASN A 7 -0.68 -4.50 6.37
CA ASN A 7 -0.10 -3.56 7.33
C ASN A 7 1.43 -3.70 7.41
N ARG A 8 1.91 -4.95 7.40
CA ARG A 8 3.34 -5.23 7.46
C ARG A 8 4.06 -4.82 6.17
N LEU A 9 3.52 -5.18 5.00
CA LEU A 9 4.11 -4.80 3.72
C LEU A 9 4.19 -3.28 3.54
N GLY A 10 3.11 -2.53 3.84
CA GLY A 10 3.13 -1.06 3.77
C GLY A 10 4.18 -0.45 4.68
N ARG A 11 4.32 -0.95 5.92
CA ARG A 11 5.38 -0.53 6.84
C ARG A 11 6.78 -0.82 6.31
N ASP A 12 6.98 -2.02 5.78
CA ASP A 12 8.29 -2.46 5.31
C ASP A 12 8.72 -1.68 4.07
N ILE A 13 7.80 -1.38 3.14
CA ILE A 13 8.04 -0.48 2.01
C ILE A 13 8.42 0.92 2.51
N CYS A 14 7.64 1.51 3.42
CA CYS A 14 7.95 2.83 3.93
C CYS A 14 9.34 2.89 4.58
N GLN A 15 9.66 1.88 5.40
CA GLN A 15 10.90 1.85 6.15
C GLN A 15 12.13 1.53 5.28
N GLN A 16 12.01 0.56 4.38
CA GLN A 16 13.16 0.05 3.61
C GLN A 16 13.37 0.77 2.28
N ILE A 17 12.29 1.24 1.64
CA ILE A 17 12.34 1.87 0.32
C ILE A 17 12.18 3.39 0.42
N LEU A 18 11.17 3.86 1.15
CA LEU A 18 10.88 5.30 1.28
C LEU A 18 11.67 5.98 2.41
N ASN A 19 12.39 5.21 3.23
CA ASN A 19 13.18 5.66 4.37
C ASN A 19 12.40 6.58 5.35
N ARG A 20 11.13 6.24 5.62
CA ARG A 20 10.26 6.96 6.56
C ARG A 20 9.27 6.01 7.26
N PRO A 21 8.68 6.38 8.39
CA PRO A 21 7.60 5.57 8.97
C PRO A 21 6.34 5.61 8.07
N PHE A 22 5.54 4.54 8.13
CA PHE A 22 4.19 4.52 7.58
C PHE A 22 3.27 5.38 8.44
N ASN A 23 2.61 6.37 7.84
CA ASN A 23 1.71 7.27 8.55
C ASN A 23 0.25 6.92 8.28
N LYS A 24 -0.49 6.43 9.28
CA LYS A 24 -1.93 6.14 9.15
C LYS A 24 -2.82 7.10 9.93
N ASN A 25 -2.26 8.21 10.41
CA ASN A 25 -3.01 9.15 11.23
C ASN A 25 -3.84 10.07 10.35
N LEU A 26 -5.17 9.88 10.38
CA LEU A 26 -6.12 10.68 9.61
C LEU A 26 -6.17 12.17 10.01
N GLN A 27 -5.59 12.53 11.16
CA GLN A 27 -5.52 13.92 11.62
C GLN A 27 -4.30 14.67 11.10
N ASP A 28 -3.32 13.96 10.55
CA ASP A 28 -2.13 14.60 10.00
C ASP A 28 -2.44 15.23 8.64
N GLU A 29 -1.74 16.31 8.31
CA GLU A 29 -1.86 16.99 6.99
C GLU A 29 -1.49 16.08 5.82
N CYS A 30 -0.72 15.01 6.10
CA CYS A 30 -0.20 14.07 5.12
C CYS A 30 -0.23 12.66 5.70
N GLN A 31 -0.92 11.74 5.03
CA GLN A 31 -1.06 10.35 5.48
C GLN A 31 -0.85 9.34 4.35
N ASP A 32 -0.73 8.08 4.72
CA ASP A 32 -0.68 6.93 3.84
C ASP A 32 -1.98 6.13 3.96
N ALA A 33 -2.60 5.84 2.82
CA ALA A 33 -3.80 5.01 2.75
C ALA A 33 -3.42 3.61 2.27
N MET A 34 -4.05 2.60 2.88
CA MET A 34 -4.00 1.22 2.38
C MET A 34 -5.39 0.83 1.90
N HIS A 35 -5.46 0.21 0.73
CA HIS A 35 -6.70 -0.27 0.16
C HIS A 35 -6.63 -1.77 -0.01
N PHE A 36 -7.66 -2.44 0.51
CA PHE A 36 -7.98 -3.79 0.11
C PHE A 36 -8.83 -3.69 -1.14
N LEU A 37 -8.49 -4.47 -2.16
CA LEU A 37 -9.29 -4.55 -3.37
C LEU A 37 -10.18 -5.80 -3.26
N PRO A 38 -11.39 -5.67 -2.67
CA PRO A 38 -12.32 -6.80 -2.58
C PRO A 38 -12.60 -7.31 -3.99
N ASP A 39 -12.75 -8.64 -4.11
CA ASP A 39 -13.03 -9.34 -5.37
C ASP A 39 -11.95 -9.21 -6.46
N CYS A 40 -10.81 -8.59 -6.16
CA CYS A 40 -9.65 -8.53 -7.07
C CYS A 40 -8.82 -9.82 -7.01
N ASP A 41 -8.83 -10.48 -5.85
CA ASP A 41 -8.17 -11.76 -5.63
C ASP A 41 -9.17 -12.92 -5.79
N SER A 42 -8.78 -13.97 -6.51
CA SER A 42 -9.53 -15.23 -6.53
C SER A 42 -9.61 -15.84 -5.12
N GLU A 43 -10.72 -16.50 -4.79
CA GLU A 43 -10.88 -17.24 -3.52
C GLU A 43 -9.75 -18.24 -3.26
N ASN A 44 -9.11 -18.75 -4.32
CA ASN A 44 -8.00 -19.71 -4.26
C ASN A 44 -6.65 -19.10 -4.68
N ASN A 45 -6.51 -17.77 -4.66
CA ASN A 45 -5.31 -17.12 -5.14
C ASN A 45 -4.13 -17.33 -4.16
N VAL A 46 -2.98 -17.72 -4.70
CA VAL A 46 -1.72 -17.75 -3.94
C VAL A 46 -1.18 -16.33 -3.71
N ASN A 47 -1.61 -15.39 -4.55
CA ASN A 47 -1.22 -13.99 -4.53
C ASN A 47 -2.35 -13.12 -3.94
N ALA A 48 -1.98 -11.98 -3.38
CA ALA A 48 -2.93 -10.96 -2.93
C ALA A 48 -2.50 -9.60 -3.45
N TRP A 49 -3.45 -8.81 -3.96
CA TRP A 49 -3.19 -7.45 -4.44
C TRP A 49 -3.50 -6.42 -3.35
N PHE A 50 -2.55 -5.51 -3.15
CA PHE A 50 -2.68 -4.40 -2.21
C PHE A 50 -2.33 -3.10 -2.93
N LEU A 51 -3.10 -2.05 -2.66
CA LEU A 51 -2.83 -0.71 -3.17
C LEU A 51 -2.49 0.21 -1.99
N TYR A 52 -1.48 1.06 -2.19
CA TYR A 52 -1.07 2.06 -1.20
C TYR A 52 -1.03 3.42 -1.87
N ASP A 53 -1.68 4.40 -1.24
CA ASP A 53 -1.49 5.80 -1.60
C ASP A 53 -0.56 6.40 -0.56
N PHE A 54 0.60 6.88 -0.99
CA PHE A 54 1.59 7.48 -0.11
C PHE A 54 1.53 9.00 -0.16
N ASN A 55 1.72 9.64 0.98
CA ASN A 55 1.74 11.10 1.13
C ASN A 55 0.45 11.80 0.63
N VAL A 56 -0.71 11.22 0.93
CA VAL A 56 -2.02 11.79 0.63
C VAL A 56 -2.23 13.04 1.47
N THR A 57 -2.32 14.19 0.80
CA THR A 57 -2.63 15.49 1.42
C THR A 57 -4.06 15.96 1.17
N GLY A 58 -4.83 15.20 0.39
CA GLY A 58 -6.20 15.55 0.02
C GLY A 58 -6.73 14.72 -1.14
N PRO A 59 -8.01 14.90 -1.50
CA PRO A 59 -8.61 14.22 -2.63
C PRO A 59 -8.02 14.73 -3.95
N LEU A 60 -7.86 13.82 -4.90
CA LEU A 60 -7.44 14.11 -6.26
C LEU A 60 -8.58 13.80 -7.24
N ASP A 61 -8.71 14.60 -8.29
CA ASP A 61 -9.58 14.27 -9.41
C ASP A 61 -8.96 13.21 -10.32
N LYS A 62 -9.78 12.64 -11.22
CA LYS A 62 -9.35 11.58 -12.14
C LYS A 62 -8.16 11.98 -13.02
N GLY A 63 -8.10 13.24 -13.45
CA GLY A 63 -7.02 13.74 -14.30
C GLY A 63 -5.71 13.82 -13.52
N GLN A 64 -5.77 14.31 -12.29
CA GLN A 64 -4.62 14.36 -11.38
C GLN A 64 -4.10 12.97 -11.06
N VAL A 65 -4.97 12.03 -10.70
CA VAL A 65 -4.58 10.62 -10.43
C VAL A 65 -3.93 10.00 -11.67
N SER A 66 -4.50 10.20 -12.86
CA SER A 66 -3.98 9.61 -14.10
C SER A 66 -2.59 10.14 -14.50
N ALA A 67 -2.20 11.31 -13.99
CA ALA A 67 -0.88 11.90 -14.24
C ALA A 67 0.21 11.38 -13.28
N ILE A 68 -0.16 10.68 -12.21
CA ILE A 68 0.78 10.14 -11.23
C ILE A 68 1.39 8.83 -11.76
N PRO A 69 2.72 8.63 -11.71
CA PRO A 69 3.33 7.34 -11.98
C PRO A 69 2.88 6.29 -10.96
N HIS A 70 2.38 5.16 -11.44
CA HIS A 70 1.99 4.04 -10.58
C HIS A 70 3.07 2.96 -10.64
N GLU A 71 3.72 2.73 -9.50
CA GLU A 71 4.74 1.69 -9.36
C GLU A 71 4.08 0.37 -8.93
N VAL A 72 4.46 -0.73 -9.59
CA VAL A 72 3.93 -2.07 -9.29
C VAL A 72 5.07 -2.97 -8.85
N TYR A 73 4.95 -3.52 -7.65
CA TYR A 73 5.96 -4.39 -7.05
C TYR A 73 5.41 -5.80 -6.85
N HIS A 74 6.24 -6.79 -7.16
CA HIS A 74 6.00 -8.18 -6.77
C HIS A 74 6.88 -8.52 -5.58
N ALA A 75 6.27 -8.75 -4.42
CA ALA A 75 6.97 -9.08 -3.17
C ALA A 75 6.67 -10.52 -2.76
N THR A 76 7.66 -11.26 -2.28
CA THR A 76 7.49 -12.66 -1.85
C THR A 76 8.19 -12.89 -0.53
N ARG A 77 7.41 -12.98 0.55
CA ARG A 77 7.99 -13.22 1.86
C ARG A 77 8.51 -14.65 2.01
N GLN A 78 9.78 -14.79 2.29
CA GLN A 78 10.44 -16.05 2.67
C GLN A 78 10.92 -15.93 4.12
N GLY A 79 10.18 -16.53 5.05
CA GLY A 79 10.46 -16.41 6.49
C GLY A 79 10.23 -14.98 7.00
N GLU A 80 11.26 -14.32 7.51
CA GLU A 80 11.21 -12.92 7.96
C GLU A 80 11.70 -11.90 6.90
N SER A 81 12.09 -12.37 5.71
CA SER A 81 12.58 -11.53 4.60
C SER A 81 11.55 -11.44 3.48
N TRP A 82 11.50 -10.29 2.79
CA TRP A 82 10.58 -10.03 1.67
C TRP A 82 11.21 -10.25 0.29
#